data_AF-A0AB39PNW9-F1
#
_entry.id   AF-A0AB39PNW9-F1
#
_cell.length_a   1.000
_cell.length_b   1.000
_cell.length_c   1.000
_cell.angle_alpha   90.00
_cell.angle_beta   90.00
_cell.angle_gamma   90.00
#
_symmetry.space_group_name_H-M   'P 1'
#
loop_
_entity.id
_entity.type
_entity.pdbx_description
1 polymer ?
#
loop_
_entity_poly.entity_id
_entity_poly.type
_entity_poly.pdbx_seq_one_letter_code
_entity_poly.pdbx_strand_id
1 'polypeptide(L)'
;MTATATILDVYCVHAATGTDATVNEALGALAGKVPLNEVGVSSAQAFVQSIPQAIAAIDAARGDPDDLYITTTTSGGVDGAIWPGNGSTGSVNSGQTQPLGVSVPVDFVQNLSLWDYDSASDDDLLGSIRIEESEQGAGPIARLASSPAEGSAYYVTYRVD
;
A
#
# COMPACT_ATOMS: atom_id res chain seq x y z
N MET A 1 -16.21 17.40 -13.97
CA MET A 1 -16.58 16.00 -13.72
C MET A 1 -15.56 15.51 -12.72
N THR A 2 -15.96 14.91 -11.61
CA THR A 2 -15.03 14.36 -10.63
C THR A 2 -14.46 13.06 -11.19
N ALA A 3 -13.14 12.93 -11.25
CA ALA A 3 -12.50 11.69 -11.69
C ALA A 3 -12.77 10.54 -10.69
N THR A 4 -12.63 9.30 -11.14
CA THR A 4 -12.81 8.12 -10.28
C THR A 4 -11.54 7.29 -10.27
N ALA A 5 -10.96 7.07 -9.09
CA ALA A 5 -9.86 6.13 -8.94
C ALA A 5 -10.41 4.74 -8.66
N THR A 6 -9.95 3.73 -9.39
CA THR A 6 -10.18 2.32 -9.07
C THR A 6 -8.89 1.74 -8.53
N ILE A 7 -8.92 1.33 -7.26
CA ILE A 7 -7.82 0.61 -6.61
C ILE A 7 -7.93 -0.87 -6.99
N LEU A 8 -6.93 -1.35 -7.71
CA LEU A 8 -6.93 -2.69 -8.30
C LEU A 8 -6.47 -3.72 -7.27
N ASP A 9 -5.29 -3.49 -6.71
CA ASP A 9 -4.62 -4.40 -5.80
C ASP A 9 -3.60 -3.67 -4.93
N VAL A 10 -3.16 -4.36 -3.87
CA VAL A 10 -1.95 -4.01 -3.13
C VAL A 10 -1.00 -5.19 -3.12
N TYR A 11 0.28 -4.92 -3.29
CA TYR A 11 1.35 -5.90 -3.14
C TYR A 11 2.16 -5.57 -1.88
N CYS A 12 2.15 -6.49 -0.92
CA CYS A 12 2.93 -6.38 0.29
C CYS A 12 4.39 -6.68 -0.03
N VAL A 13 5.26 -5.67 0.09
CA VAL A 13 6.71 -5.86 0.01
C VAL A 13 7.24 -6.30 1.36
N HIS A 14 6.76 -5.66 2.43
CA HIS A 14 7.15 -5.95 3.80
C HIS A 14 5.95 -5.65 4.70
N ALA A 15 5.45 -6.68 5.39
CA ALA A 15 4.42 -6.57 6.42
C ALA A 15 4.94 -5.76 7.63
N ALA A 16 4.06 -5.27 8.49
CA ALA A 16 4.49 -4.61 9.72
C ALA A 16 5.26 -5.60 10.61
N THR A 17 6.41 -5.14 11.11
CA THR A 17 7.20 -5.92 12.08
C THR A 17 7.64 -5.07 13.27
N GLY A 18 7.20 -3.82 13.32
CA GLY A 18 7.71 -2.77 14.20
C GLY A 18 9.02 -2.15 13.70
N THR A 19 9.63 -1.32 14.54
CA THR A 19 10.77 -0.48 14.15
C THR A 19 12.10 -1.26 14.10
N ASP A 20 12.42 -1.89 12.96
CA ASP A 20 13.78 -2.38 12.65
C ASP A 20 14.54 -1.37 11.78
N ALA A 21 15.66 -0.86 12.31
CA ALA A 21 16.49 0.12 11.60
C ALA A 21 17.01 -0.40 10.24
N THR A 22 17.28 -1.70 10.13
CA THR A 22 17.77 -2.36 8.91
C THR A 22 16.69 -2.39 7.83
N VAL A 23 15.45 -2.65 8.24
CA VAL A 23 14.28 -2.63 7.34
C VAL A 23 14.06 -1.21 6.83
N ASN A 24 14.11 -0.22 7.71
CA ASN A 24 13.92 1.19 7.34
C ASN A 24 14.97 1.69 6.34
N GLU A 25 16.23 1.29 6.46
CA GLU A 25 17.26 1.59 5.46
C GLU A 25 16.95 0.94 4.10
N ALA A 26 16.50 -0.31 4.08
CA ALA A 26 16.12 -1.02 2.86
C ALA A 26 14.90 -0.38 2.17
N LEU A 27 13.89 0.03 2.94
CA LEU A 27 12.70 0.73 2.43
C LEU A 27 13.05 2.10 1.85
N GLY A 28 13.92 2.86 2.52
CA GLY A 28 14.43 4.13 2.00
C GLY A 28 15.17 3.95 0.66
N ALA A 29 15.96 2.88 0.53
CA ALA A 29 16.63 2.56 -0.73
C ALA A 29 15.66 2.14 -1.84
N LEU A 30 14.56 1.44 -1.51
CA LEU A 30 13.50 1.10 -2.47
C LEU A 30 12.80 2.36 -2.97
N ALA A 31 12.39 3.25 -2.07
CA ALA A 31 11.76 4.52 -2.41
C ALA A 31 12.66 5.40 -3.29
N GLY A 32 13.98 5.39 -3.06
CA GLY A 32 14.95 6.14 -3.87
C GLY A 32 15.23 5.56 -5.27
N LYS A 33 14.89 4.29 -5.52
CA LYS A 33 15.10 3.61 -6.82
C LYS A 33 13.87 3.58 -7.71
N VAL A 34 12.72 3.94 -7.17
CA VAL A 34 11.44 3.88 -7.88
C VAL A 34 11.09 5.30 -8.32
N PRO A 35 10.98 5.59 -9.63
CA PRO A 35 10.24 6.76 -10.04
C PRO A 35 8.78 6.53 -9.60
N LEU A 36 8.36 7.26 -8.57
CA LEU A 36 7.08 7.13 -7.83
C LEU A 36 5.81 7.17 -8.70
N ASN A 37 5.95 7.37 -10.02
CA ASN A 37 4.87 7.64 -10.95
C ASN A 37 4.83 6.69 -12.18
N GLU A 38 5.80 5.78 -12.38
CA GLU A 38 6.00 5.17 -13.72
C GLU A 38 6.31 3.67 -13.72
N VAL A 39 5.72 2.88 -12.83
CA VAL A 39 5.70 1.42 -13.06
C VAL A 39 4.63 1.14 -14.12
N GLY A 40 4.98 1.39 -15.39
CA GLY A 40 4.24 0.90 -16.55
C GLY A 40 4.03 -0.60 -16.39
N VAL A 41 2.76 -0.99 -16.31
CA VAL A 41 2.26 -2.27 -15.80
C VAL A 41 2.99 -3.48 -16.36
N SER A 42 3.93 -3.99 -15.58
CA SER A 42 4.40 -5.37 -15.67
C SER A 42 4.46 -5.93 -14.25
N SER A 43 3.32 -5.89 -13.54
CA SER A 43 3.10 -6.33 -12.15
C SER A 43 4.07 -5.74 -11.11
N ALA A 44 3.56 -5.04 -10.09
CA ALA A 44 4.38 -4.57 -8.97
C ALA A 44 5.25 -5.69 -8.38
N GLN A 45 4.73 -6.93 -8.37
CA GLN A 45 5.46 -8.13 -8.01
C GLN A 45 6.71 -8.39 -8.87
N ALA A 46 6.60 -8.44 -10.21
CA ALA A 46 7.77 -8.69 -11.06
C ALA A 46 8.80 -7.55 -11.00
N PHE A 47 8.33 -6.31 -10.84
CA PHE A 47 9.21 -5.18 -10.58
C PHE A 47 9.96 -5.34 -9.26
N VAL A 48 9.26 -5.66 -8.16
CA VAL A 48 9.88 -5.92 -6.85
C VAL A 48 10.89 -7.06 -6.93
N GLN A 49 10.55 -8.13 -7.64
CA GLN A 49 11.46 -9.26 -7.85
C GLN A 49 12.74 -8.88 -8.62
N SER A 50 12.73 -7.78 -9.37
CA SER A 50 13.92 -7.25 -10.06
C SER A 50 14.85 -6.44 -9.16
N ILE A 51 14.43 -6.08 -7.94
CA ILE A 51 15.19 -5.26 -6.99
C ILE A 51 15.72 -6.15 -5.86
N PRO A 52 17.03 -6.45 -5.80
CA PRO A 52 17.60 -7.31 -4.76
C PRO A 52 17.32 -6.82 -3.33
N GLN A 53 17.26 -5.50 -3.11
CA GLN A 53 16.92 -4.93 -1.80
C GLN A 53 15.49 -5.28 -1.37
N ALA A 54 14.55 -5.32 -2.32
CA ALA A 54 13.16 -5.66 -2.02
C ALA A 54 12.99 -7.17 -1.76
N ILE A 55 13.76 -8.02 -2.46
CA ILE A 55 13.87 -9.44 -2.11
C ILE A 55 14.43 -9.63 -0.70
N ALA A 56 15.50 -8.91 -0.34
CA ALA A 56 16.06 -8.99 1.00
C ALA A 56 15.07 -8.52 2.07
N ALA A 57 14.27 -7.49 1.78
CA ALA A 57 13.18 -7.05 2.65
C ALA A 57 12.13 -8.17 2.81
N ILE A 58 11.65 -8.78 1.73
CA ILE A 58 10.70 -9.92 1.78
C ILE A 58 11.26 -11.08 2.61
N ASP A 59 12.54 -11.43 2.43
CA ASP A 59 13.18 -12.52 3.17
C ASP A 59 13.34 -12.19 4.67
N ALA A 60 13.57 -10.92 5.01
CA ALA A 60 13.64 -10.43 6.39
C ALA A 60 12.26 -10.37 7.06
N ALA A 61 11.21 -10.09 6.29
CA ALA A 61 9.83 -9.89 6.72
C ALA A 61 9.09 -11.18 7.14
N ARG A 62 9.81 -12.18 7.64
CA ARG A 62 9.20 -13.36 8.28
C ARG A 62 8.55 -12.97 9.61
N GLY A 63 7.45 -12.22 9.51
CA GLY A 63 6.52 -11.87 10.57
C GLY A 63 5.15 -12.49 10.31
N ASP A 64 4.22 -12.25 11.24
CA ASP A 64 2.81 -12.61 11.05
C ASP A 64 2.20 -11.76 9.91
N PRO A 65 1.14 -12.23 9.24
CA PRO A 65 0.46 -11.43 8.22
C PRO A 65 -0.21 -10.18 8.83
N ASP A 66 -0.26 -9.09 8.08
CA ASP A 66 -1.04 -7.90 8.48
C ASP A 66 -2.54 -8.16 8.27
N ASP A 67 -3.36 -7.73 9.23
CA ASP A 67 -4.82 -7.66 9.17
C ASP A 67 -5.25 -6.35 8.45
N LEU A 68 -4.99 -6.33 7.14
CA LEU A 68 -5.13 -5.15 6.30
C LEU A 68 -6.57 -4.65 6.16
N TYR A 69 -6.74 -3.34 6.33
CA TYR A 69 -7.88 -2.58 5.82
C TYR A 69 -7.44 -1.23 5.24
N ILE A 70 -8.34 -0.57 4.50
CA ILE A 70 -8.01 0.65 3.75
C ILE A 70 -9.04 1.74 4.01
N THR A 71 -8.58 2.97 4.23
CA THR A 71 -9.43 4.17 4.36
C THR A 71 -9.03 5.25 3.36
N THR A 72 -9.93 6.22 3.17
CA THR A 72 -9.68 7.43 2.36
C THR A 72 -9.19 8.62 3.18
N THR A 73 -8.97 8.41 4.48
CA THR A 73 -8.57 9.43 5.46
C THR A 73 -7.28 9.02 6.14
N THR A 74 -6.68 9.92 6.91
CA THR A 74 -5.50 9.61 7.74
C THR A 74 -5.89 9.15 9.15
N SER A 75 -7.13 8.69 9.33
CA SER A 75 -7.63 8.17 10.59
C SER A 75 -7.96 6.69 10.42
N GLY A 76 -7.45 5.87 11.34
CA GLY A 76 -7.79 4.46 11.45
C GLY A 76 -9.22 4.24 11.95
N GLY A 77 -9.60 2.97 12.06
CA GLY A 77 -10.93 2.50 12.41
C GLY A 77 -11.53 1.66 11.29
N VAL A 78 -11.59 0.35 11.52
CA VAL A 78 -12.12 -0.64 10.57
C VAL A 78 -13.57 -0.39 10.12
N ASP A 79 -14.37 0.31 10.94
CA ASP A 79 -15.74 0.72 10.60
C ASP A 79 -15.79 1.74 9.45
N GLY A 80 -14.73 2.54 9.30
CA GLY A 80 -14.57 3.52 8.23
C GLY A 80 -13.87 2.97 6.98
N ALA A 81 -13.59 1.67 6.93
CA ALA A 81 -12.85 1.06 5.84
C ALA A 81 -13.66 1.09 4.53
N ILE A 82 -13.00 1.50 3.45
CA ILE A 82 -13.53 1.34 2.09
C ILE A 82 -13.26 -0.07 1.53
N TRP A 83 -12.28 -0.78 2.11
CA TRP A 83 -11.98 -2.17 1.83
C TRP A 83 -11.41 -2.85 3.08
N PRO A 84 -11.79 -4.11 3.36
CA PRO A 84 -12.92 -4.84 2.78
C PRO A 84 -14.28 -4.18 3.07
N GLY A 85 -14.30 -3.28 4.06
CA GLY A 85 -15.50 -2.61 4.58
C GLY A 85 -16.21 -3.45 5.65
N ASN A 86 -17.26 -2.87 6.24
CA ASN A 86 -18.11 -3.53 7.25
C ASN A 86 -17.35 -4.04 8.48
N GLY A 87 -16.33 -3.31 8.95
CA GLY A 87 -15.57 -3.69 10.14
C GLY A 87 -14.76 -4.98 9.97
N SER A 88 -14.38 -5.33 8.74
CA SER A 88 -13.59 -6.53 8.42
C SER A 88 -12.19 -6.16 7.92
N THR A 89 -11.29 -7.14 7.92
CA THR A 89 -9.92 -7.05 7.42
C THR A 89 -9.63 -8.16 6.42
N GLY A 90 -8.55 -8.01 5.66
CA GLY A 90 -7.98 -9.09 4.86
C GLY A 90 -6.55 -9.37 5.27
N SER A 91 -6.20 -10.65 5.38
CA SER A 91 -4.85 -11.05 5.77
C SER A 91 -3.89 -10.99 4.57
N VAL A 92 -2.76 -10.28 4.72
CA VAL A 92 -1.74 -10.17 3.67
C VAL A 92 -0.33 -10.44 4.22
N ASN A 93 0.39 -11.37 3.58
CA ASN A 93 1.79 -11.63 3.91
C ASN A 93 2.73 -10.89 2.96
N SER A 94 3.96 -10.66 3.42
CA SER A 94 5.07 -10.22 2.57
C SER A 94 5.20 -11.09 1.31
N GLY A 95 5.33 -10.44 0.15
CA GLY A 95 5.37 -11.08 -1.16
C GLY A 95 4.02 -11.47 -1.75
N GLN A 96 2.89 -11.19 -1.07
CA GLN A 96 1.55 -11.47 -1.57
C GLN A 96 0.89 -10.24 -2.19
N THR A 97 0.03 -10.50 -3.18
CA THR A 97 -0.88 -9.52 -3.76
C THR A 97 -2.28 -9.75 -3.21
N GLN A 98 -2.90 -8.69 -2.70
CA GLN A 98 -4.29 -8.66 -2.27
C GLN A 98 -5.11 -7.86 -3.29
N PRO A 99 -6.04 -8.50 -4.04
CA PRO A 99 -6.97 -7.77 -4.90
C PRO A 99 -7.98 -6.99 -4.06
N LEU A 100 -8.24 -5.74 -4.47
CA LEU A 100 -9.11 -4.81 -3.75
C LEU A 100 -10.39 -4.51 -4.53
N GLY A 101 -10.25 -4.03 -5.77
CA GLY A 101 -11.37 -3.76 -6.67
C GLY A 101 -12.32 -2.66 -6.18
N VAL A 102 -11.85 -1.70 -5.40
CA VAL A 102 -12.67 -0.61 -4.83
C VAL A 102 -12.47 0.70 -5.58
N SER A 103 -13.54 1.48 -5.74
CA SER A 103 -13.50 2.76 -6.43
C SER A 103 -13.82 3.91 -5.48
N VAL A 104 -13.09 5.01 -5.63
CA VAL A 104 -13.24 6.23 -4.83
C VAL A 104 -13.27 7.47 -5.74
N PRO A 105 -14.08 8.49 -5.40
CA PRO A 105 -14.04 9.75 -6.13
C PRO A 105 -12.70 10.47 -5.87
N VAL A 106 -12.21 11.19 -6.87
CA VAL A 106 -11.02 12.04 -6.76
C VAL A 106 -11.39 13.46 -7.17
N ASP A 107 -11.38 14.37 -6.20
CA ASP A 107 -11.57 15.81 -6.40
C ASP A 107 -10.25 16.50 -6.07
N PHE A 108 -9.49 16.89 -7.10
CA PHE A 108 -8.07 17.29 -7.03
C PHE A 108 -7.12 16.20 -6.51
N VAL A 109 -7.33 15.73 -5.28
CA VAL A 109 -6.51 14.71 -4.60
C VAL A 109 -7.37 13.84 -3.70
N GLN A 110 -7.16 12.53 -3.75
CA GLN A 110 -7.70 11.56 -2.80
C GLN A 110 -6.56 10.88 -2.03
N ASN A 111 -6.62 10.89 -0.71
CA ASN A 111 -5.71 10.10 0.12
C ASN A 111 -6.18 8.64 0.19
N LEU A 112 -5.24 7.71 0.24
CA LEU A 112 -5.50 6.30 0.53
C LEU A 112 -4.52 5.86 1.60
N SER A 113 -5.02 5.37 2.72
CA SER A 113 -4.22 4.90 3.84
C SER A 113 -4.46 3.41 4.08
N LEU A 114 -3.37 2.66 4.22
CA LEU A 114 -3.37 1.24 4.53
C LEU A 114 -3.10 1.10 6.02
N TRP A 115 -3.85 0.21 6.67
CA TRP A 115 -3.81 0.02 8.12
C TRP A 115 -3.76 -1.46 8.45
N ASP A 116 -3.07 -1.78 9.53
CA ASP A 116 -3.16 -3.06 10.22
C ASP A 116 -4.09 -2.90 11.43
N TYR A 117 -5.03 -3.83 11.58
CA TYR A 117 -5.99 -3.79 12.66
C TYR A 117 -5.43 -4.47 13.91
N ASP A 118 -5.41 -3.76 15.03
CA ASP A 118 -5.08 -4.35 16.33
C ASP A 118 -6.31 -4.36 17.24
N SER A 119 -6.74 -5.55 17.63
CA SER A 119 -7.86 -5.73 18.58
C SER A 119 -7.53 -5.30 20.02
N ALA A 120 -6.24 -5.20 20.36
CA ALA A 120 -5.76 -4.94 21.71
C ALA A 120 -5.14 -3.53 21.86
N SER A 121 -4.84 -2.84 20.77
CA SER A 121 -4.26 -1.49 20.78
C SER A 121 -4.83 -0.61 19.66
N ASP A 122 -4.15 0.50 19.33
CA ASP A 122 -4.57 1.37 18.24
C ASP A 122 -4.11 0.75 16.91
N ASP A 123 -4.89 0.93 15.84
CA ASP A 123 -4.54 0.41 14.51
C ASP A 123 -3.26 1.06 13.96
N ASP A 124 -2.39 0.24 13.36
CA ASP A 124 -1.08 0.67 12.88
C ASP A 124 -1.16 1.21 11.44
N LEU A 125 -0.62 2.42 11.22
CA LEU A 125 -0.59 3.01 9.88
C LEU A 125 0.54 2.37 9.06
N LEU A 126 0.19 1.48 8.13
CA LEU A 126 1.12 0.79 7.24
C LEU A 126 1.69 1.68 6.14
N GLY A 127 1.02 2.78 5.82
CA GLY A 127 1.47 3.76 4.84
C GLY A 127 0.33 4.47 4.16
N SER A 128 0.65 5.47 3.33
CA SER A 128 -0.36 6.21 2.58
C SER A 128 0.14 6.67 1.23
N ILE A 129 -0.80 6.78 0.29
CA ILE A 129 -0.57 7.40 -1.01
C ILE A 129 -1.56 8.53 -1.26
N ARG A 130 -1.19 9.42 -2.19
CA ARG A 130 -2.07 10.43 -2.76
C ARG A 130 -2.36 10.07 -4.20
N ILE A 131 -3.62 10.01 -4.57
CA ILE A 131 -4.07 9.84 -5.95
C ILE A 131 -4.50 11.21 -6.44
N GLU A 132 -4.04 11.63 -7.60
CA GLU A 132 -4.33 12.96 -8.15
C GLU A 132 -5.31 12.87 -9.32
N GLU A 133 -6.23 13.83 -9.41
CA GLU A 133 -7.16 13.94 -10.54
C GLU A 133 -6.40 14.13 -11.88
N SER A 134 -5.21 14.73 -11.83
CA SER A 134 -4.32 14.93 -12.97
C SER A 134 -3.81 13.62 -13.60
N GLU A 135 -3.93 12.48 -12.91
CA GLU A 135 -3.55 11.15 -13.39
C GLU A 135 -4.62 10.51 -14.29
N GLN A 136 -5.75 11.19 -14.50
CA GLN A 136 -6.85 10.70 -15.33
C GLN A 136 -6.38 10.31 -16.73
N GLY A 137 -6.70 9.08 -17.13
CA GLY A 137 -6.33 8.54 -18.45
C GLY A 137 -4.87 8.11 -18.61
N ALA A 138 -4.03 8.17 -17.56
CA ALA A 138 -2.65 7.68 -17.60
C ALA A 138 -2.53 6.15 -17.67
N GLY A 139 -3.64 5.41 -17.47
CA GLY A 139 -3.65 3.96 -17.33
C GLY A 139 -3.33 3.53 -15.89
N PRO A 140 -2.98 2.25 -15.66
CA PRO A 140 -2.65 1.78 -14.32
C PRO A 140 -1.30 2.32 -13.84
N ILE A 141 -1.29 2.77 -12.59
CA ILE A 141 -0.15 3.35 -11.86
C ILE A 141 0.07 2.48 -10.61
N ALA A 142 1.33 2.20 -10.27
CA ALA A 142 1.70 1.62 -8.99
C ALA A 142 2.49 2.64 -8.16
N ARG A 143 2.07 2.86 -6.92
CA ARG A 143 2.68 3.84 -6.02
C ARG A 143 3.02 3.19 -4.68
N LEU A 144 4.17 3.55 -4.12
CA LEU A 144 4.65 3.01 -2.85
C LEU A 144 4.00 3.72 -1.67
N ALA A 145 3.30 2.97 -0.82
CA ALA A 145 2.93 3.33 0.55
C ALA A 145 3.92 2.67 1.51
N SER A 146 4.46 3.41 2.47
CA SER A 146 5.34 2.84 3.49
C SER A 146 5.23 3.57 4.80
N SER A 147 5.49 2.88 5.91
CA SER A 147 5.58 3.46 7.24
C SER A 147 6.91 3.10 7.90
N PRO A 148 7.81 4.06 8.13
CA PRO A 148 9.04 3.81 8.86
C PRO A 148 8.82 3.46 10.34
N ALA A 149 7.67 3.85 10.91
CA ALA A 149 7.32 3.48 12.29
C ALA A 149 7.08 1.97 12.39
N GLU A 150 6.32 1.44 11.43
CA GLU A 150 5.91 0.02 11.39
C GLU A 150 6.90 -0.88 10.63
N GLY A 151 7.83 -0.28 9.89
CA GLY A 151 8.73 -1.02 8.99
C GLY A 151 8.00 -1.64 7.80
N SER A 152 6.83 -1.11 7.42
CA SER A 152 5.97 -1.68 6.39
C SER A 152 6.15 -1.01 5.03
N ALA A 153 5.93 -1.78 3.95
CA ALA A 153 5.93 -1.26 2.59
C ALA A 153 5.01 -2.03 1.65
N TYR A 154 4.25 -1.27 0.88
CA TYR A 154 3.17 -1.73 0.01
C TYR A 154 3.20 -0.98 -1.31
N TYR A 155 3.09 -1.69 -2.43
CA TYR A 155 2.71 -1.06 -3.69
C TYR A 155 1.20 -1.11 -3.85
N VAL A 156 0.60 0.06 -4.04
CA VAL A 156 -0.82 0.19 -4.37
C VAL A 156 -0.93 0.39 -5.88
N THR A 157 -1.65 -0.49 -6.56
CA THR A 157 -1.96 -0.35 -7.99
C THR A 157 -3.34 0.24 -8.16
N TYR A 158 -3.46 1.33 -8.91
CA TYR A 158 -4.73 1.99 -9.19
C TYR A 158 -4.77 2.55 -10.61
N ARG A 159 -5.95 2.94 -11.08
CA ARG A 159 -6.11 3.78 -12.29
C ARG A 159 -7.09 4.91 -12.01
N VAL A 160 -6.96 6.01 -12.71
CA VAL A 160 -7.88 7.15 -12.63
C VAL A 160 -8.61 7.29 -13.97
N ASP A 161 -9.93 7.17 -13.91
CA ASP A 161 -10.87 7.20 -15.04
C ASP A 161 -11.67 8.51 -15.07
#